data_AF-A0A8S9I1G5-F1
#
_entry.id   AF-A0A8S9I1G5-F1
#
_cell.length_a   1.000
_cell.length_b   1.000
_cell.length_c   1.000
_cell.angle_alpha   90.00
_cell.angle_beta   90.00
_cell.angle_gamma   90.00
#
_symmetry.space_group_name_H-M   'P 1'
#
loop_
_entity.id
_entity.type
_entity.pdbx_description
1 polymer ?
#
loop_
_entity_poly.entity_id
_entity_poly.type
_entity_poly.pdbx_seq_one_letter_code
_entity_poly.pdbx_strand_id
1 'polypeptide(L)'
;MGANRDQLSTMIGSAMTGTSVSEILTLTASATTSLRGAATLKARRSCKINRLNGSAPVLPIEDSSDLPPEFDKNTSLLAQGTDLLVETPDGDFKVRTVSMVLNKDGKVILKMKKHNLLRTKKECIVTNVHVELYKDSETEENNIEDTCYLIVLKTNIGDIKLDMADDYGRYKTWVTTIQHMLTLSCSSSFHTNYDLTFYNKN
;
A
#
# COMPACT_ATOMS: atom_id res chain seq x y z
N MET A 1 -59.97 -24.15 -38.03
CA MET A 1 -59.39 -24.62 -36.75
C MET A 1 -58.23 -23.72 -36.42
N GLY A 2 -58.41 -22.79 -35.48
CA GLY A 2 -57.40 -21.80 -35.10
C GLY A 2 -56.44 -22.38 -34.07
N ALA A 3 -55.15 -22.12 -34.24
CA ALA A 3 -54.13 -22.44 -33.24
C ALA A 3 -54.44 -21.64 -31.95
N ASN A 4 -54.72 -22.37 -30.87
CA ASN A 4 -55.13 -21.85 -29.58
C ASN A 4 -54.04 -20.96 -28.97
N ARG A 5 -54.44 -19.78 -28.48
CA ARG A 5 -53.59 -18.84 -27.72
C ARG A 5 -53.01 -19.48 -26.44
N ASP A 6 -53.54 -20.63 -26.03
CA ASP A 6 -53.13 -21.38 -24.84
C ASP A 6 -51.79 -22.13 -25.00
N GLN A 7 -51.32 -22.35 -26.23
CA GLN A 7 -49.99 -22.94 -26.46
C GLN A 7 -48.85 -21.91 -26.32
N LEU A 8 -49.15 -20.62 -26.46
CA LEU A 8 -48.17 -19.53 -26.34
C LEU A 8 -47.85 -19.21 -24.87
N SER A 9 -48.83 -19.27 -23.98
CA SER A 9 -48.62 -19.08 -22.54
C SER A 9 -47.79 -20.20 -21.92
N THR A 10 -47.94 -21.43 -22.42
CA THR A 10 -47.22 -22.61 -21.93
C THR A 10 -45.73 -22.58 -22.30
N MET A 11 -45.37 -22.08 -23.49
CA MET A 11 -43.96 -21.88 -23.86
C MET A 11 -43.28 -20.75 -23.07
N ILE A 12 -44.01 -19.67 -22.75
CA ILE A 12 -43.45 -18.55 -21.98
C ILE A 12 -43.26 -18.93 -20.51
N GLY A 13 -44.15 -19.75 -19.93
CA GLY A 13 -44.01 -20.25 -18.55
C GLY A 13 -42.84 -21.21 -18.36
N SER A 14 -42.49 -22.01 -19.37
CA SER A 14 -41.39 -22.98 -19.30
C SER A 14 -40.00 -22.33 -19.39
N ALA A 15 -39.88 -21.13 -19.94
CA ALA A 15 -38.62 -20.41 -20.03
C ALA A 15 -38.25 -19.67 -18.72
N MET A 16 -39.23 -19.28 -17.90
CA MET A 16 -38.98 -18.62 -16.62
C MET A 16 -38.80 -19.58 -15.43
N THR A 17 -39.16 -20.86 -15.59
CA THR A 17 -39.08 -21.89 -14.52
C THR A 17 -37.88 -22.82 -14.67
N GLY A 18 -37.04 -22.61 -15.69
CA GLY A 18 -35.95 -23.52 -16.08
C GLY A 18 -34.60 -23.33 -15.38
N THR A 19 -34.43 -22.35 -14.50
CA THR A 19 -33.19 -22.22 -13.72
C THR A 19 -33.25 -23.14 -12.51
N SER A 20 -32.83 -24.40 -12.71
CA SER A 20 -32.70 -25.35 -11.59
C SER A 20 -31.74 -24.79 -10.53
N VAL A 21 -32.00 -25.07 -9.26
CA VAL A 21 -31.11 -24.66 -8.16
C VAL A 21 -29.67 -25.18 -8.40
N SER A 22 -29.51 -26.32 -9.07
CA SER A 22 -28.20 -26.86 -9.45
C SER A 22 -27.46 -25.99 -10.47
N GLU A 23 -28.16 -25.36 -11.41
CA GLU A 23 -27.59 -24.41 -12.38
C GLU A 23 -27.15 -23.13 -11.67
N ILE A 24 -27.96 -22.62 -10.72
CA ILE A 24 -27.63 -21.43 -9.92
C ILE A 24 -26.41 -21.70 -9.03
N LEU A 25 -26.35 -22.87 -8.38
CA LEU A 25 -25.21 -23.28 -7.56
C LEU A 25 -23.94 -23.46 -8.40
N THR A 26 -24.05 -24.07 -9.57
CA THR A 26 -22.91 -24.28 -10.49
C THR A 26 -22.40 -22.95 -11.05
N LEU A 27 -23.30 -22.04 -11.41
CA LEU A 27 -22.94 -20.70 -11.88
C LEU A 27 -22.27 -19.87 -10.77
N THR A 28 -22.76 -19.99 -9.54
CA THR A 28 -22.16 -19.34 -8.35
C THR A 28 -20.79 -19.94 -8.00
N ALA A 29 -20.65 -21.26 -8.06
CA ALA A 29 -19.38 -21.95 -7.90
C ALA A 29 -18.37 -21.51 -8.98
N SER A 30 -18.80 -21.44 -10.25
CA SER A 30 -17.98 -20.94 -11.35
C SER A 30 -17.54 -19.48 -11.13
N ALA A 31 -18.47 -18.60 -10.74
CA ALA A 31 -18.18 -17.19 -10.46
C ALA A 31 -17.20 -17.03 -9.28
N THR A 32 -17.38 -17.76 -8.18
CA THR A 32 -16.48 -17.73 -7.01
C THR A 32 -15.10 -18.28 -7.33
N THR A 33 -15.00 -19.28 -8.22
CA THR A 33 -13.71 -19.82 -8.68
C THR A 33 -13.00 -18.85 -9.63
N SER A 34 -13.72 -18.18 -10.52
CA SER A 34 -13.18 -17.11 -11.38
C SER A 34 -12.70 -15.89 -10.58
N LEU A 35 -13.43 -15.45 -9.55
CA LEU A 35 -13.01 -14.39 -8.62
C LEU A 35 -11.74 -14.76 -7.84
N ARG A 36 -11.64 -16.01 -7.34
CA ARG A 36 -10.39 -16.50 -6.72
C ARG A 36 -9.24 -16.59 -7.72
N GLY A 37 -9.51 -17.00 -8.96
CA GLY A 37 -8.53 -17.00 -10.05
C GLY A 37 -8.02 -15.59 -10.36
N ALA A 38 -8.91 -14.61 -10.44
CA ALA A 38 -8.57 -13.20 -10.67
C ALA A 38 -7.73 -12.61 -9.53
N ALA A 39 -8.08 -12.86 -8.27
CA ALA A 39 -7.26 -12.45 -7.11
C ALA A 39 -5.85 -13.08 -7.15
N THR A 40 -5.76 -14.34 -7.60
CA THR A 40 -4.47 -15.06 -7.75
C THR A 40 -3.63 -14.51 -8.91
N LEU A 41 -4.26 -14.04 -9.99
CA LEU A 41 -3.59 -13.38 -11.12
C LEU A 41 -3.19 -11.93 -10.79
N LYS A 42 -3.98 -11.20 -9.99
CA LYS A 42 -3.64 -9.86 -9.47
C LYS A 42 -2.37 -9.91 -8.61
N ALA A 43 -2.15 -10.99 -7.85
CA ALA A 43 -0.91 -11.21 -7.09
C ALA A 43 0.33 -11.53 -7.96
N ARG A 44 0.17 -11.77 -9.28
CA ARG A 44 1.27 -12.12 -10.21
C ARG A 44 1.47 -11.11 -11.35
N ARG A 45 0.60 -10.12 -11.53
CA ARG A 45 0.84 -9.06 -12.52
C ARG A 45 1.93 -8.15 -12.00
N SER A 46 3.08 -8.13 -12.70
CA SER A 46 3.98 -6.97 -12.67
C SER A 46 3.15 -5.75 -13.05
N CYS A 47 2.94 -4.87 -12.09
CA CYS A 47 2.12 -3.68 -12.22
C CYS A 47 2.76 -2.79 -13.29
N LYS A 48 2.16 -2.73 -14.47
CA LYS A 48 2.41 -1.64 -15.41
C LYS A 48 1.64 -0.44 -14.88
N ILE A 49 2.23 0.23 -13.89
CA ILE A 49 1.69 1.45 -13.28
C ILE A 49 1.52 2.45 -14.42
N ASN A 50 0.28 2.78 -14.78
CA ASN A 50 -0.04 3.89 -15.65
C ASN A 50 0.31 5.17 -14.89
N ARG A 51 1.59 5.56 -14.96
CA ARG A 51 2.08 6.84 -14.46
C ARG A 51 1.31 7.92 -15.21
N LEU A 52 0.54 8.73 -14.49
CA LEU A 52 0.00 9.96 -15.07
C LEU A 52 1.21 10.76 -15.59
N ASN A 53 1.21 11.01 -16.91
CA ASN A 53 2.19 11.86 -17.54
C ASN A 53 2.21 13.23 -16.85
N GLY A 54 3.24 13.49 -16.05
CA GLY A 54 3.34 14.72 -15.28
C GLY A 54 4.46 14.62 -14.24
N SER A 55 5.68 14.91 -14.67
CA SER A 55 6.82 15.16 -13.78
C SER A 55 6.53 16.40 -12.92
N ALA A 56 5.86 16.22 -11.78
CA ALA A 56 5.80 17.21 -10.71
C ALA A 56 5.51 16.52 -9.37
N PRO A 57 6.35 16.71 -8.32
CA PRO A 57 6.06 16.21 -6.98
C PRO A 57 4.90 17.04 -6.41
N VAL A 58 3.72 16.45 -6.27
CA VAL A 58 2.55 17.16 -5.75
C VAL A 58 2.40 16.85 -4.26
N LEU A 59 2.65 17.90 -3.48
CA LEU A 59 2.23 18.23 -2.09
C LEU A 59 3.40 18.44 -1.11
N PRO A 60 3.75 19.70 -0.80
CA PRO A 60 4.35 20.07 0.48
C PRO A 60 3.29 19.87 1.57
N ILE A 61 3.57 19.01 2.55
CA ILE A 61 2.69 18.81 3.70
C ILE A 61 3.03 19.89 4.73
N GLU A 62 2.05 20.72 5.08
CA GLU A 62 2.20 21.83 6.03
C GLU A 62 2.71 21.37 7.40
N ASP A 63 3.72 22.09 7.90
CA ASP A 63 4.28 21.95 9.24
C ASP A 63 3.28 22.46 10.30
N SER A 64 2.39 21.60 10.77
CA SER A 64 1.67 21.86 12.02
C SER A 64 2.50 21.31 13.18
N SER A 65 3.32 22.19 13.75
CA SER A 65 3.98 22.01 15.05
C SER A 65 2.93 21.85 16.15
N ASP A 66 2.60 20.61 16.50
CA ASP A 66 2.16 20.14 17.83
C ASP A 66 1.80 18.65 17.71
N LEU A 67 2.73 17.77 18.10
CA LEU A 67 2.61 16.33 17.88
C LEU A 67 1.82 15.63 18.99
N PRO A 68 0.80 14.81 18.68
CA PRO A 68 0.02 14.08 19.68
C PRO A 68 0.80 12.93 20.37
N PRO A 69 0.42 12.56 21.61
CA PRO A 69 0.97 11.43 22.37
C PRO A 69 0.74 10.03 21.73
N GLU A 70 0.14 9.96 20.54
CA GLU A 70 -0.05 8.72 19.78
C GLU A 70 1.18 8.30 18.97
N PHE A 71 2.25 9.11 18.96
CA PHE A 71 3.44 8.82 18.16
C PHE A 71 4.12 7.51 18.55
N ASP A 72 4.28 7.21 19.84
CA ASP A 72 4.89 5.96 20.31
C ASP A 72 4.07 4.72 19.88
N LYS A 73 2.75 4.87 19.74
CA LYS A 73 1.87 3.82 19.22
C LYS A 73 2.06 3.63 17.72
N ASN A 74 2.21 4.71 16.96
CA ASN A 74 2.40 4.64 15.51
C ASN A 74 3.78 4.10 15.13
N THR A 75 4.83 4.45 15.89
CA THR A 75 6.17 3.89 15.66
C THR A 75 6.24 2.40 15.96
N SER A 76 5.58 1.95 17.04
CA SER A 76 5.48 0.51 17.35
C SER A 76 4.67 -0.26 16.30
N LEU A 77 3.62 0.35 15.73
CA LEU A 77 2.87 -0.20 14.60
C LEU A 77 3.76 -0.39 13.37
N LEU A 78 4.54 0.62 12.99
CA LEU A 78 5.48 0.51 11.86
C LEU A 78 6.60 -0.50 12.14
N ALA A 79 6.99 -0.69 13.40
CA ALA A 79 8.02 -1.65 13.79
C ALA A 79 7.51 -3.11 13.78
N GLN A 80 6.21 -3.34 14.06
CA GLN A 80 5.59 -4.67 14.01
C GLN A 80 5.68 -5.27 12.61
N GLY A 81 5.55 -4.41 11.60
CA GLY A 81 5.65 -4.75 10.20
C GLY A 81 4.31 -5.20 9.61
N THR A 82 4.11 -4.84 8.34
CA THR A 82 2.90 -5.14 7.58
C THR A 82 3.26 -5.61 6.17
N ASP A 83 2.43 -6.47 5.58
CA ASP A 83 2.66 -6.97 4.24
C ASP A 83 2.22 -5.92 3.21
N LEU A 84 3.18 -5.44 2.41
CA LEU A 84 2.97 -4.45 1.37
C LEU A 84 3.54 -4.95 0.04
N LEU A 85 2.97 -4.48 -1.06
CA LEU A 85 3.59 -4.60 -2.36
C LEU A 85 4.72 -3.56 -2.46
N VAL A 86 5.92 -4.04 -2.76
CA VAL A 86 7.13 -3.21 -2.79
C VAL A 86 7.72 -3.21 -4.20
N GLU A 87 7.85 -2.03 -4.80
CA GLU A 87 8.68 -1.78 -5.98
C GLU A 87 10.13 -1.60 -5.51
N THR A 88 11.02 -2.47 -5.97
CA THR A 88 12.45 -2.35 -5.71
C THR A 88 13.14 -1.47 -6.75
N PRO A 89 14.36 -0.96 -6.50
CA PRO A 89 15.08 -0.10 -7.45
C PRO A 89 15.32 -0.78 -8.81
N ASP A 90 15.33 -2.11 -8.83
CA ASP A 90 15.47 -2.94 -10.03
C ASP A 90 14.17 -2.98 -10.89
N GLY A 91 13.10 -2.31 -10.46
CA GLY A 91 11.78 -2.31 -11.11
C GLY A 91 10.92 -3.54 -10.81
N ASP A 92 11.36 -4.41 -9.90
CA ASP A 92 10.67 -5.64 -9.54
C ASP A 92 9.69 -5.42 -8.39
N PHE A 93 8.47 -5.96 -8.52
CA PHE A 93 7.36 -5.80 -7.59
C PHE A 93 7.17 -7.07 -6.77
N LYS A 94 7.30 -6.95 -5.44
CA LYS A 94 7.25 -8.11 -4.53
C LYS A 94 6.47 -7.79 -3.27
N VAL A 95 5.57 -8.69 -2.89
CA VAL A 95 4.94 -8.66 -1.56
C VAL A 95 5.99 -8.99 -0.51
N ARG A 96 6.17 -8.09 0.44
CA ARG A 96 7.16 -8.21 1.53
C ARG A 96 6.54 -7.71 2.82
N THR A 97 6.94 -8.33 3.93
CA THR A 97 6.66 -7.77 5.25
C THR A 97 7.63 -6.61 5.47
N VAL A 98 7.09 -5.40 5.49
CA VAL A 98 7.84 -4.14 5.61
C VAL A 98 7.66 -3.58 7.01
N SER A 99 8.76 -3.17 7.64
CA SER A 99 8.76 -2.47 8.93
C SER A 99 9.75 -1.31 8.90
N MET A 100 9.45 -0.25 9.64
CA MET A 100 10.31 0.94 9.77
C MET A 100 10.72 1.11 11.23
N VAL A 101 11.99 1.42 11.48
CA VAL A 101 12.48 1.73 12.83
C VAL A 101 13.48 2.88 12.81
N LEU A 102 13.49 3.70 13.85
CA LEU A 102 14.60 4.61 14.14
C LEU A 102 15.66 3.83 14.94
N ASN A 103 16.90 3.75 14.44
CA ASN A 103 17.97 3.07 15.16
C ASN A 103 18.63 3.98 16.21
N LYS A 104 19.57 3.42 16.99
CA LYS A 104 20.30 4.16 18.04
C LYS A 104 21.19 5.28 17.49
N ASP A 105 21.58 5.20 16.23
CA ASP A 105 22.41 6.21 15.56
C ASP A 105 21.56 7.33 14.94
N GLY A 106 20.26 7.37 15.23
CA GLY A 106 19.34 8.34 14.65
C GLY A 106 19.13 8.15 13.14
N LYS A 107 19.21 6.91 12.63
CA LYS A 107 18.93 6.58 11.22
C LYS A 107 17.61 5.85 11.10
N VAL A 108 16.79 6.26 10.12
CA VAL A 108 15.56 5.55 9.76
C VAL A 108 15.89 4.33 8.92
N ILE A 109 15.57 3.15 9.44
CA ILE A 109 15.87 1.86 8.81
C ILE A 109 14.58 1.22 8.31
N LEU A 110 14.50 1.04 7.00
CA LEU A 110 13.50 0.21 6.35
C LEU A 110 13.98 -1.25 6.37
N LYS A 111 13.16 -2.14 6.92
CA LYS A 111 13.41 -3.59 6.98
C LYS A 111 12.35 -4.30 6.17
N MET A 112 12.80 -5.12 5.22
CA MET A 112 11.91 -5.91 4.36
C MET A 112 12.22 -7.39 4.52
N LYS A 113 11.21 -8.19 4.83
CA LYS A 113 11.30 -9.65 4.93
C LYS A 113 10.47 -10.30 3.81
N LYS A 114 10.93 -11.45 3.32
CA LYS A 114 10.14 -12.27 2.41
C LYS A 114 9.13 -13.08 3.22
N HIS A 115 7.88 -13.11 2.77
CA HIS A 115 6.74 -13.76 3.44
C HIS A 115 6.96 -15.24 3.82
N ASN A 116 7.82 -15.98 3.09
CA ASN A 116 8.01 -17.43 3.27
C ASN A 116 9.45 -17.89 3.58
N LEU A 117 10.36 -16.98 3.94
CA LEU A 117 11.77 -17.34 4.17
C LEU A 117 12.25 -16.81 5.51
N LEU A 118 12.52 -17.73 6.44
CA LEU A 118 13.11 -17.51 7.77
C LEU A 118 14.41 -16.69 7.77
N ARG A 119 15.06 -16.49 6.61
CA ARG A 119 16.47 -16.07 6.54
C ARG A 119 16.78 -14.78 5.79
N THR A 120 15.93 -14.29 4.89
CA THR A 120 16.30 -13.12 4.06
C THR A 120 15.58 -11.86 4.51
N LYS A 121 16.31 -11.06 5.30
CA LYS A 121 15.95 -9.70 5.68
C LYS A 121 16.85 -8.74 4.91
N LYS A 122 16.26 -7.81 4.17
CA LYS A 122 16.98 -6.71 3.53
C LYS A 122 16.73 -5.46 4.36
N GLU A 123 17.78 -4.72 4.68
CA GLU A 123 17.69 -3.45 5.40
C GLU A 123 18.28 -2.34 4.54
N CYS A 124 17.71 -1.15 4.59
CA CYS A 124 18.23 0.04 3.96
C CYS A 124 17.91 1.28 4.78
N ILE A 125 18.73 2.31 4.60
CA ILE A 125 18.61 3.58 5.29
C ILE A 125 17.73 4.49 4.43
N VAL A 126 16.64 4.98 5.01
CA VAL A 126 15.76 5.96 4.37
C VAL A 126 16.30 7.36 4.65
N THR A 127 16.43 8.15 3.59
CA THR A 127 16.92 9.55 3.68
C THR A 127 15.83 10.56 3.37
N ASN A 128 14.81 10.18 2.61
CA ASN A 128 13.68 11.04 2.28
C ASN A 128 12.43 10.20 1.96
N VAL A 129 11.27 10.83 2.08
CA VAL A 129 9.96 10.27 1.75
C VAL A 129 9.17 11.28 0.94
N HIS A 130 8.57 10.83 -0.17
CA HIS A 130 7.57 11.57 -0.92
C HIS A 130 6.43 10.65 -1.34
N VAL A 131 5.37 11.22 -1.88
CA VAL A 131 4.14 10.49 -2.21
C VAL A 131 3.81 10.68 -3.68
N GLU A 132 3.44 9.58 -4.33
CA GLU A 132 2.90 9.55 -5.68
C GLU A 132 1.47 9.01 -5.63
N LEU A 133 0.59 9.55 -6.46
CA LEU A 133 -0.79 9.08 -6.62
C LEU A 133 -0.91 8.37 -7.97
N TYR A 134 -1.68 7.29 -8.01
CA TYR A 134 -2.06 6.63 -9.26
C TYR A 134 -3.54 6.26 -9.23
N LYS A 135 -4.12 6.06 -10.41
CA LYS A 135 -5.49 5.57 -10.57
C LYS A 135 -5.43 4.11 -10.99
N ASP A 136 -6.18 3.23 -10.33
CA ASP A 136 -6.34 1.86 -10.82
C ASP A 136 -7.19 1.92 -12.10
N SER A 137 -6.66 1.43 -13.22
CA SER A 137 -7.25 1.64 -14.55
C SER A 137 -8.45 0.72 -14.83
N GLU A 138 -8.96 0.00 -13.84
CA GLU A 138 -10.08 -0.94 -13.99
C GLU A 138 -11.47 -0.28 -13.76
N THR A 139 -11.53 0.97 -13.31
CA THR A 139 -12.81 1.68 -13.10
C THR A 139 -13.03 2.72 -14.20
N GLU A 140 -13.93 2.43 -15.15
CA GLU A 140 -14.33 3.32 -16.25
C GLU A 140 -15.22 4.51 -15.80
N GLU A 141 -15.26 4.82 -14.50
CA GLU A 141 -15.99 5.97 -13.95
C GLU A 141 -15.03 6.89 -13.19
N ASN A 142 -15.14 8.19 -13.45
CA ASN A 142 -14.32 9.24 -12.84
C ASN A 142 -14.69 9.49 -11.36
N ASN A 143 -14.77 8.43 -10.55
CA ASN A 143 -14.97 8.55 -9.12
C ASN A 143 -13.64 8.94 -8.46
N ILE A 144 -13.67 9.98 -7.63
CA ILE A 144 -12.49 10.48 -6.88
C ILE A 144 -11.94 9.40 -5.93
N GLU A 145 -12.77 8.39 -5.64
CA GLU A 145 -12.54 7.29 -4.70
C GLU A 145 -11.52 6.24 -5.19
N ASP A 146 -11.13 6.23 -6.47
CA ASP A 146 -10.16 5.26 -7.01
C ASP A 146 -8.69 5.72 -6.91
N THR A 147 -8.42 6.73 -6.07
CA THR A 147 -7.07 7.27 -5.90
C THR A 147 -6.25 6.37 -4.99
N CYS A 148 -5.25 5.70 -5.57
CA CYS A 148 -4.31 4.86 -4.83
C CYS A 148 -3.06 5.65 -4.42
N TYR A 149 -2.50 5.28 -3.27
CA TYR A 149 -1.37 5.97 -2.63
C TYR A 149 -0.10 5.14 -2.72
N LEU A 150 0.96 5.72 -3.28
CA LEU A 150 2.28 5.12 -3.40
C LEU A 150 3.28 5.94 -2.61
N ILE A 151 3.81 5.38 -1.52
CA ILE A 151 4.87 6.02 -0.74
C ILE A 151 6.21 5.71 -1.40
N VAL A 152 6.95 6.74 -1.78
CA VAL A 152 8.27 6.60 -2.37
C VAL A 152 9.32 6.99 -1.37
N LEU A 153 10.21 6.04 -1.08
CA LEU A 153 11.30 6.17 -0.12
C LEU A 153 12.61 6.29 -0.90
N LYS A 154 13.30 7.41 -0.72
CA LYS A 154 14.68 7.53 -1.16
C LYS A 154 15.57 6.81 -0.15
N THR A 155 16.34 5.84 -0.62
CA THR A 155 17.22 5.05 0.23
C THR A 155 18.65 5.03 -0.29
N ASN A 156 19.58 4.60 0.54
CA ASN A 156 20.99 4.45 0.17
C ASN A 156 21.26 3.41 -0.94
N ILE A 157 20.24 2.64 -1.34
CA ILE A 157 20.33 1.62 -2.41
C ILE A 157 19.44 1.95 -3.62
N GLY A 158 18.86 3.15 -3.66
CA GLY A 158 17.91 3.59 -4.69
C GLY A 158 16.50 3.79 -4.15
N ASP A 159 15.60 4.15 -5.05
CA ASP A 159 14.21 4.45 -4.68
C ASP A 159 13.42 3.15 -4.48
N ILE A 160 12.70 3.07 -3.36
CA ILE A 160 11.82 1.96 -3.02
C ILE A 160 10.41 2.50 -2.90
N LYS A 161 9.44 1.87 -3.56
CA LYS A 161 8.04 2.30 -3.49
C LYS A 161 7.21 1.30 -2.71
N LEU A 162 6.39 1.80 -1.79
CA LEU A 162 5.46 1.02 -0.98
C LEU A 162 4.04 1.36 -1.42
N ASP A 163 3.34 0.36 -1.96
CA ASP A 163 1.96 0.53 -2.40
C ASP A 163 1.01 0.37 -1.20
N MET A 164 0.24 1.42 -0.94
CA MET A 164 -0.77 1.46 0.10
C MET A 164 -2.18 1.23 -0.45
N ALA A 165 -2.31 1.02 -1.76
CA ALA A 165 -3.60 0.93 -2.45
C ALA A 165 -4.49 2.14 -2.10
N ASP A 166 -5.78 1.92 -1.91
CA ASP A 166 -6.81 2.89 -1.54
C ASP A 166 -6.87 3.18 -0.01
N ASP A 167 -6.00 2.57 0.80
CA ASP A 167 -6.02 2.73 2.26
C ASP A 167 -5.39 4.08 2.69
N TYR A 168 -6.20 5.14 2.63
CA TYR A 168 -5.81 6.49 3.04
C TYR A 168 -5.33 6.55 4.50
N GLY A 169 -5.99 5.80 5.41
CA GLY A 169 -5.64 5.79 6.82
C GLY A 169 -4.23 5.25 7.05
N ARG A 170 -3.93 4.09 6.46
CA ARG A 170 -2.61 3.47 6.52
C ARG A 170 -1.56 4.35 5.85
N TYR A 171 -1.85 4.86 4.66
CA TYR A 171 -0.98 5.79 3.95
C TYR A 171 -0.59 6.98 4.84
N LYS A 172 -1.58 7.67 5.41
CA LYS A 172 -1.38 8.86 6.24
C LYS A 172 -0.55 8.54 7.48
N THR A 173 -0.91 7.47 8.20
CA THR A 173 -0.16 7.02 9.38
C THR A 173 1.29 6.73 9.03
N TRP A 174 1.55 6.03 7.92
CA TRP A 174 2.91 5.69 7.50
C TRP A 174 3.72 6.94 7.14
N VAL A 175 3.21 7.80 6.25
CA VAL A 175 3.96 9.01 5.82
C VAL A 175 4.27 9.93 6.99
N THR A 176 3.27 10.28 7.81
CA THR A 176 3.47 11.18 8.95
C THR A 176 4.47 10.61 9.95
N THR A 177 4.40 9.30 10.21
CA THR A 177 5.35 8.65 11.14
C THR A 177 6.77 8.64 10.57
N ILE A 178 6.94 8.34 9.28
CA ILE A 178 8.26 8.31 8.61
C ILE A 178 8.87 9.71 8.57
N GLN A 179 8.09 10.73 8.21
CA GLN A 179 8.52 12.13 8.22
C GLN A 179 9.02 12.53 9.60
N HIS A 180 8.26 12.21 10.66
CA HIS A 180 8.70 12.53 12.01
C HIS A 180 9.98 11.77 12.41
N MET A 181 10.11 10.48 12.07
CA MET A 181 11.35 9.73 12.30
C MET A 181 12.55 10.38 11.56
N LEU A 182 12.34 10.89 10.34
CA LEU A 182 13.37 11.60 9.57
C LEU A 182 13.72 12.96 10.19
N THR A 183 12.73 13.71 10.70
CA THR A 183 12.97 14.96 11.43
C THR A 183 13.83 14.71 12.68
N LEU A 184 13.50 13.68 13.47
CA LEU A 184 14.31 13.27 14.63
C LEU A 184 15.73 12.86 14.22
N SER A 185 15.86 12.18 13.08
CA SER A 185 17.15 11.79 12.51
C SER A 185 18.00 13.02 12.18
N CYS A 186 17.42 14.04 11.55
CA CYS A 186 18.09 15.31 11.28
C CYS A 186 18.44 16.07 12.57
N SER A 187 17.53 16.19 13.54
CA SER A 187 17.80 16.87 14.81
C SER A 187 18.93 16.22 15.61
N SER A 188 19.04 14.89 15.55
CA SER A 188 20.14 14.16 16.21
C SER A 188 21.51 14.44 15.58
N SER A 189 21.58 14.79 14.29
CA SER A 189 22.82 15.19 13.61
C SER A 189 23.31 16.60 13.98
N PHE A 190 22.45 17.44 14.56
CA PHE A 190 22.84 18.73 15.14
C PHE A 190 23.28 18.64 16.61
N HIS A 191 22.95 17.55 17.30
CA HIS A 191 23.25 17.39 18.73
C HIS A 191 24.62 16.76 19.03
N THR A 192 25.42 16.36 18.03
CA THR A 192 26.76 15.79 18.25
C THR A 192 27.88 16.84 18.45
N ASN A 193 27.57 18.14 18.54
CA ASN A 193 28.58 19.20 18.70
C ASN A 193 28.50 20.00 20.02
N TYR A 194 27.65 19.61 20.97
CA TYR A 194 27.71 20.17 22.32
C TYR A 194 28.32 19.13 23.26
N ASP A 195 29.62 18.92 23.06
CA ASP A 195 30.49 18.38 24.10
C ASP A 195 30.43 19.39 25.25
N LEU A 196 29.64 19.06 26.28
CA LEU A 196 29.56 19.82 27.52
C LEU A 196 30.90 19.67 28.25
N THR A 197 31.91 20.40 27.80
CA THR A 197 33.12 20.65 28.58
C THR A 197 32.73 21.52 29.76
N PHE A 198 32.32 20.88 30.85
CA PHE A 198 32.24 21.52 32.16
C PHE A 198 33.66 21.97 32.52
N TYR A 199 33.94 23.26 32.34
CA TYR A 199 35.07 23.91 32.97
C TYR A 199 34.86 23.85 34.48
N ASN A 200 35.51 22.89 35.11
CA ASN A 200 35.69 22.86 36.55
C ASN A 200 36.70 23.96 36.90
N LYS A 201 36.29 24.96 37.67
CA LYS A 201 37.20 25.94 38.25
C LYS A 201 36.92 26.01 39.75
N ASN A 202 37.89 25.47 40.49
CA ASN A 202 38.09 25.69 41.92
C ASN A 202 38.18 27.18 42.25
#